data_AF-A0A7V3BGF1-F1
#
_entry.id   AF-A0A7V3BGF1-F1
#
_cell.length_a   1.000
_cell.length_b   1.000
_cell.length_c   1.000
_cell.angle_alpha   90.00
_cell.angle_beta   90.00
_cell.angle_gamma   90.00
#
_symmetry.space_group_name_H-M   'P 1'
#
loop_
_entity.id
_entity.type
_entity.pdbx_description
1 polymer ?
#
loop_
_entity_poly.entity_id
_entity_poly.type
_entity_poly.pdbx_seq_one_letter_code
_entity_poly.pdbx_strand_id
1 'polypeptide(L)' 'MRRLFVWALSIAGFAGVAFLAWLLLGDTALRLPSFQDVRTAYRPSDARLLDRHGEVLHERRIDRQVRRLA' A
#
# COMPACT_ATOMS: atom_id res chain seq x y z
N MET A 1 8.69 -50.45 2.44
CA MET A 1 9.11 -49.44 3.44
C MET A 1 10.22 -48.52 2.92
N ARG A 2 11.37 -49.03 2.43
CA ARG A 2 12.48 -48.23 1.88
C ARG A 2 12.11 -47.25 0.75
N ARG A 3 11.25 -47.67 -0.20
CA ARG A 3 10.81 -46.80 -1.30
C ARG A 3 10.00 -45.60 -0.79
N LEU A 4 8.97 -45.82 0.02
CA LEU A 4 8.14 -44.76 0.61
C LEU A 4 8.97 -43.72 1.38
N PHE A 5 10.05 -44.17 2.05
CA PHE A 5 10.98 -43.29 2.75
C PHE A 5 11.77 -42.37 1.79
N VAL A 6 12.18 -42.88 0.63
CA VAL A 6 12.86 -42.09 -0.41
C VAL A 6 11.90 -41.07 -1.04
N TRP A 7 10.64 -41.45 -1.31
CA TRP A 7 9.63 -40.52 -1.82
C TRP A 7 9.33 -39.38 -0.84
N ALA A 8 9.22 -39.68 0.46
CA ALA A 8 9.00 -38.69 1.50
C ALA A 8 10.16 -37.67 1.60
N LEU A 9 11.41 -38.15 1.48
CA LEU A 9 12.60 -37.29 1.51
C LEU A 9 12.67 -36.35 0.30
N SER A 10 12.31 -36.85 -0.90
CA SER A 10 12.27 -36.02 -2.13
C SER A 10 11.19 -34.94 -2.08
N ILE A 11 10.00 -35.26 -1.54
CA ILE A 11 8.91 -34.27 -1.38
C ILE A 11 9.29 -33.21 -0.35
N ALA A 12 9.88 -33.61 0.79
CA ALA A 12 10.35 -32.66 1.80
C ALA A 12 11.43 -31.72 1.24
N GLY A 13 12.36 -32.26 0.45
CA GLY A 13 13.37 -31.45 -0.24
C GLY A 13 12.75 -30.46 -1.24
N PHE A 14 11.81 -30.93 -2.06
CA PHE A 14 11.12 -30.07 -3.04
C PHE A 14 10.28 -28.98 -2.36
N ALA A 15 9.55 -29.33 -1.29
CA ALA A 15 8.78 -28.36 -0.50
C ALA A 15 9.69 -27.32 0.16
N GLY A 16 10.85 -27.74 0.67
CA GLY A 16 11.85 -26.82 1.21
C GLY A 16 12.38 -25.86 0.16
N VAL A 17 12.72 -26.35 -1.03
CA VAL A 17 13.19 -25.50 -2.15
C VAL A 17 12.08 -24.55 -2.62
N ALA A 18 10.84 -25.02 -2.74
CA ALA A 18 9.70 -24.20 -3.13
C ALA A 18 9.40 -23.10 -2.10
N PHE A 19 9.50 -23.42 -0.80
CA PHE A 19 9.35 -22.45 0.28
C PHE A 19 10.48 -21.41 0.28
N LEU A 20 11.72 -21.84 0.06
CA LEU A 20 12.86 -20.96 -0.05
C LEU A 20 12.73 -20.03 -1.27
N ALA A 21 12.28 -20.55 -2.41
CA ALA A 21 12.00 -19.77 -3.61
C ALA A 21 10.90 -18.75 -3.36
N TRP A 22 9.82 -19.11 -2.66
CA TRP A 22 8.75 -18.17 -2.31
C TRP A 22 9.24 -17.03 -1.41
N LEU A 23 10.12 -17.30 -0.43
CA LEU A 23 10.74 -16.27 0.39
C LEU A 23 11.66 -15.34 -0.40
N LEU A 24 12.41 -15.87 -1.36
CA LEU A 24 13.40 -15.11 -2.14
C LEU A 24 12.76 -14.31 -3.28
N LEU A 25 11.68 -14.81 -3.88
CA LEU A 25 10.96 -14.17 -4.99
C LEU A 25 9.75 -13.35 -4.50
N GLY A 26 9.41 -13.43 -3.22
CA GLY A 26 8.34 -12.63 -2.63
C GLY A 26 8.71 -11.15 -2.68
N ASP A 27 8.11 -10.42 -3.62
CA ASP A 27 8.21 -8.97 -3.63
C ASP A 27 7.46 -8.41 -2.42
N THR A 28 8.23 -7.86 -1.47
CA THR A 28 7.69 -7.18 -0.26
C THR A 28 7.58 -5.68 -0.47
N ALA A 29 7.80 -5.17 -1.69
CA ALA A 29 7.77 -3.75 -1.98
C ALA A 29 6.34 -3.20 -2.05
N LEU A 30 5.64 -3.22 -0.92
CA LEU A 30 4.79 -2.09 -0.55
C LEU A 30 5.73 -0.89 -0.38
N ARG A 31 6.15 -0.30 -1.51
CA ARG A 31 6.92 0.93 -1.50
C ARG A 31 6.02 1.99 -0.89
N LEU A 32 6.26 2.31 0.38
CA LEU A 32 5.58 3.44 1.00
C LEU A 32 5.91 4.68 0.17
N PRO A 33 4.90 5.53 -0.12
CA PRO A 33 5.15 6.77 -0.83
C PRO A 33 6.12 7.62 -0.02
N SER A 34 7.09 8.22 -0.70
CA SER A 34 7.97 9.19 -0.05
C SER A 34 7.16 10.42 0.37
N PHE A 35 7.71 11.22 1.26
CA PHE A 35 7.12 12.52 1.60
C PHE A 35 6.86 13.38 0.35
N GLN A 36 7.76 13.35 -0.63
CA GLN A 36 7.60 14.11 -1.88
C GLN A 36 6.43 13.58 -2.72
N ASP A 37 6.24 12.26 -2.77
CA ASP A 37 5.12 11.64 -3.48
C ASP A 37 3.78 12.06 -2.85
N VAL A 38 3.69 11.99 -1.52
CA VAL A 38 2.49 12.40 -0.76
C VAL A 38 2.23 13.90 -0.94
N ARG A 39 3.27 14.73 -0.84
CA ARG A 39 3.14 16.19 -0.99
C ARG A 39 2.65 16.59 -2.38
N THR A 40 3.16 15.94 -3.42
CA THR A 40 2.77 16.18 -4.81
C THR A 40 1.34 15.73 -5.09
N ALA A 41 0.93 14.60 -4.51
CA ALA A 41 -0.41 14.05 -4.69
C ALA A 41 -1.48 14.73 -3.82
N TYR A 42 -1.09 15.53 -2.82
CA TYR A 42 -2.00 16.12 -1.86
C TYR A 42 -3.01 17.07 -2.54
N ARG A 43 -4.30 16.84 -2.27
CA ARG A 43 -5.40 17.73 -2.65
C ARG A 43 -6.25 18.06 -1.42
N PRO A 44 -6.54 19.35 -1.15
CA PRO A 44 -7.43 19.73 -0.06
C PRO A 44 -8.83 19.13 -0.25
N SER A 45 -9.42 18.66 0.85
CA SER A 45 -10.81 18.16 0.87
C SER A 45 -11.86 19.26 0.99
N ASP A 46 -11.42 20.50 1.24
CA ASP A 46 -12.27 21.66 1.45
C ASP A 46 -12.05 22.67 0.31
N ALA A 47 -13.14 23.32 -0.10
CA ALA A 47 -13.14 24.39 -1.09
C ALA A 47 -13.55 25.70 -0.43
N ARG A 48 -12.90 26.80 -0.83
CA ARG A 48 -13.23 28.16 -0.40
C ARG A 48 -13.88 28.92 -1.54
N LEU A 49 -15.05 29.49 -1.27
CA LEU A 49 -15.69 30.46 -2.14
C LEU A 49 -15.15 31.83 -1.77
N LEU A 50 -14.53 32.50 -2.73
CA LEU A 50 -14.00 33.85 -2.57
C LEU A 50 -14.92 34.85 -3.26
N ASP A 51 -14.95 36.07 -2.74
CA ASP A 51 -15.54 37.20 -3.46
C ASP A 51 -14.57 37.75 -4.53
N ARG A 52 -14.99 38.81 -5.21
CA ARG A 52 -14.16 39.47 -6.26
C ARG A 52 -12.91 40.17 -5.73
N HIS A 53 -12.84 40.41 -4.42
CA HIS A 53 -11.70 41.03 -3.75
C HIS A 53 -10.75 39.99 -3.15
N GLY A 54 -11.10 38.69 -3.22
CA GLY A 54 -10.32 37.58 -2.69
C GLY A 54 -10.68 37.21 -1.24
N GLU A 55 -11.72 37.82 -0.68
CA GLU A 55 -12.17 37.56 0.69
C GLU A 55 -13.02 36.28 0.75
N VAL A 56 -12.88 35.51 1.83
CA VAL A 56 -13.59 34.23 1.98
C VAL A 56 -15.07 34.49 2.30
N LEU A 57 -15.97 34.08 1.41
CA LEU A 57 -17.41 34.09 1.63
C LEU A 57 -17.91 32.81 2.30
N HIS A 58 -17.31 31.67 1.95
CA HIS A 58 -17.75 30.36 2.44
C HIS A 58 -16.64 29.32 2.35
N GLU A 59 -16.63 28.37 3.28
CA GLU A 59 -15.78 27.18 3.23
C GLU A 59 -16.65 25.94 3.31
N ARG A 60 -16.49 25.04 2.33
CA ARG A 60 -17.31 23.83 2.22
C ARG A 60 -16.45 22.61 1.94
N ARG A 61 -16.75 21.54 2.65
CA ARG A 61 -16.16 20.22 2.39
C ARG A 61 -16.71 19.62 1.10
N ILE A 62 -15.81 19.33 0.17
CA ILE A 62 -16.11 18.74 -1.14
C ILE A 62 -15.82 17.23 -1.15
N ASP A 63 -14.88 16.77 -0.33
CA ASP A 63 -14.62 15.34 -0.14
C ASP A 63 -14.90 14.91 1.31
N ARG A 64 -15.90 14.05 1.47
CA ARG A 64 -16.34 13.53 2.77
C ARG A 64 -15.65 12.23 3.19
N GLN A 65 -14.93 11.57 2.30
CA GLN A 65 -14.25 10.29 2.57
C GLN A 65 -12.93 10.51 3.30
N VAL A 66 -12.24 11.62 3.05
CA VAL A 66 -10.93 11.92 3.65
C VAL A 66 -11.08 12.36 5.11
N ARG A 67 -10.30 11.77 6.03
CA ARG A 67 -10.31 12.15 7.45
C ARG A 67 -9.74 13.56 7.65
N ARG A 68 -10.44 14.40 8.43
CA ARG A 68 -9.89 15.67 8.92
C ARG A 68 -8.92 15.37 10.07
N LEU A 69 -7.70 15.89 9.98
CA LEU A 69 -6.81 15.98 11.13
C LEU A 69 -7.31 17.18 11.95
N ALA A 70 -7.80 16.92 13.16
CA ALA A 70 -8.30 17.93 14.07
C ALA A 70 -7.15 18.74 14.68
#